data_AF-C0D8J0-F1
#
_entry.id   AF-C0D8J0-F1
#
_cell.length_a   1.000
_cell.length_b   1.000
_cell.length_c   1.000
_cell.angle_alpha   90.00
_cell.angle_beta   90.00
_cell.angle_gamma   90.00
#
_symmetry.space_group_name_H-M   'P 1'
#
loop_
_entity.id
_entity.type
_entity.pdbx_description
1 polymer ?
#
loop_
_entity_poly.entity_id
_entity_poly.type
_entity_poly.pdbx_seq_one_letter_code
_entity_poly.pdbx_strand_id
1 'polypeptide(L)'
;MMYSELLKLTGGKATYEQFLDIEAVYMSREKMTQQEAAALWKRRYAKKIRKPLPKELREIKEAIRDFKGSREYAEREEKRITEQYAEKLAEYGTDDWTSRRVIESLNQQRDRDIYQMWENYGNDATIHIIYEDGSECIASGTEIVSGDVVPKMQHIAYATYSDGWVEYDTLTGVLVDNDTDFFGDLSTDEGIEAREEYFNNVEIMFGTEWGKRHSLKEKNA
;
A
#
# COMPACT_ATOMS: atom_id res chain seq x y z
N MET A 1 -27.56 -22.00 20.93
CA MET A 1 -27.39 -20.61 20.45
C MET A 1 -28.39 -20.41 19.32
N MET A 2 -29.10 -19.30 19.24
CA MET A 2 -30.08 -19.06 18.18
C MET A 2 -29.39 -18.65 16.87
N TYR A 3 -30.01 -18.98 15.73
CA TYR A 3 -29.48 -18.60 14.41
C TYR A 3 -29.27 -17.08 14.27
N SER A 4 -30.22 -16.28 14.76
CA SER A 4 -30.14 -14.81 14.75
C SER A 4 -28.94 -14.26 15.53
N GLU A 5 -28.51 -14.95 16.59
CA GLU A 5 -27.34 -14.57 17.39
C GLU A 5 -26.04 -14.79 16.60
N LEU A 6 -25.90 -15.96 15.97
CA LEU A 6 -24.75 -16.23 15.11
C LEU A 6 -24.74 -15.31 13.88
N LEU A 7 -25.90 -15.05 13.30
CA LEU A 7 -26.05 -14.15 12.15
C LEU A 7 -25.56 -12.73 12.49
N LYS A 8 -25.93 -12.22 13.67
CA LYS A 8 -25.48 -10.92 14.18
C LYS A 8 -23.96 -10.91 14.40
N LEU A 9 -23.40 -11.95 15.01
CA LEU A 9 -21.97 -12.05 15.32
C LEU A 9 -21.09 -12.27 14.08
N THR A 10 -21.66 -12.76 12.98
CA THR A 10 -20.95 -13.03 11.72
C THR A 10 -21.21 -11.95 10.65
N GLY A 11 -21.95 -10.89 11.00
CA GLY A 11 -22.27 -9.80 10.09
C GLY A 11 -23.15 -10.23 8.91
N GLY A 12 -24.09 -11.16 9.13
CA GLY A 12 -25.02 -11.62 8.09
C GLY A 12 -24.46 -12.70 7.16
N LYS A 13 -23.25 -13.21 7.42
CA LYS A 13 -22.54 -14.09 6.48
C LYS A 13 -22.78 -15.59 6.70
N ALA A 14 -23.21 -15.99 7.90
CA ALA A 14 -23.48 -17.38 8.20
C ALA A 14 -24.73 -17.88 7.46
N THR A 15 -24.65 -19.02 6.79
CA THR A 15 -25.83 -19.73 6.28
C THR A 15 -26.47 -20.58 7.38
N TYR A 16 -27.72 -20.98 7.17
CA TYR A 16 -28.42 -21.85 8.12
C TYR A 16 -27.73 -23.22 8.30
N GLU A 17 -27.20 -23.79 7.22
CA GLU A 17 -26.44 -25.05 7.28
C GLU A 17 -25.15 -24.92 8.10
N GLN A 18 -24.42 -23.81 7.92
CA GLN A 18 -23.24 -23.51 8.72
C GLN A 18 -23.59 -23.27 10.18
N PHE A 19 -24.76 -22.68 10.45
CA PHE A 19 -25.27 -22.53 11.81
C PHE A 19 -25.51 -23.89 12.47
N LEU A 20 -26.14 -24.85 11.81
CA LEU A 20 -26.42 -26.17 12.38
C LEU A 20 -25.13 -26.92 12.79
N ASP A 21 -24.07 -26.85 11.98
CA ASP A 21 -22.76 -27.44 12.35
C ASP A 21 -22.16 -26.76 13.60
N ILE A 22 -22.23 -25.44 13.67
CA ILE A 22 -21.70 -24.69 14.82
C ILE A 22 -22.56 -24.90 16.07
N GLU A 23 -23.88 -24.98 15.92
CA GLU A 23 -24.82 -25.24 16.99
C GLU A 23 -24.57 -26.64 17.59
N ALA A 24 -24.31 -27.66 16.78
CA ALA A 24 -23.98 -28.99 17.28
C ALA A 24 -22.72 -28.99 18.18
N VAL A 25 -21.70 -28.21 17.81
CA VAL A 25 -20.49 -28.05 18.64
C VAL A 25 -20.75 -27.19 19.88
N TYR A 26 -21.56 -26.15 19.74
CA TYR A 26 -21.97 -25.29 20.84
C TYR A 26 -22.75 -26.05 21.91
N MET A 27 -23.71 -26.89 21.50
CA MET A 27 -24.58 -27.67 22.40
C MET A 27 -23.84 -28.85 23.05
N SER A 28 -22.77 -29.35 22.44
CA SER A 28 -21.96 -30.45 23.00
C SER A 28 -20.88 -29.98 23.97
N ARG A 29 -20.59 -28.67 24.05
CA ARG A 29 -19.60 -28.11 24.96
C ARG A 29 -20.25 -27.42 26.15
N GLU A 30 -19.93 -27.90 27.34
CA GLU A 30 -20.48 -27.40 28.61
C GLU A 30 -20.26 -25.90 28.88
N LYS A 31 -19.22 -25.29 28.29
CA LYS A 31 -18.83 -23.89 28.52
C LYS A 31 -18.40 -23.15 27.25
N MET A 32 -19.10 -23.32 26.14
CA MET A 32 -18.84 -22.53 24.94
C MET A 32 -19.67 -21.24 24.96
N THR A 33 -19.01 -20.10 24.83
CA THR A 33 -19.66 -18.80 24.69
C THR A 33 -20.10 -18.56 23.25
N GLN A 34 -21.06 -17.65 23.04
CA GLN A 34 -21.49 -17.25 21.69
C GLN A 34 -20.33 -16.64 20.87
N GLN A 35 -19.41 -15.93 21.52
CA GLN A 35 -18.20 -15.39 20.88
C GLN A 35 -17.26 -16.49 20.39
N GLU A 36 -17.05 -17.53 21.19
CA GLU A 36 -16.26 -18.70 20.77
C GLU A 36 -16.95 -19.46 19.62
N ALA A 37 -18.28 -19.51 19.61
CA ALA A 37 -19.05 -20.12 18.51
C ALA A 37 -18.89 -19.33 17.21
N ALA A 38 -18.95 -18.00 17.29
CA ALA A 38 -18.66 -17.12 16.16
C ALA A 38 -17.21 -17.25 15.68
N ALA A 39 -16.23 -17.38 16.59
CA ALA A 39 -14.84 -17.63 16.24
C ALA A 39 -14.65 -19.00 15.55
N LEU A 40 -15.37 -20.04 16.01
CA LEU A 40 -15.38 -21.36 15.37
C LEU A 40 -15.97 -21.29 13.97
N TRP A 41 -17.11 -20.60 13.80
CA TRP A 41 -17.70 -20.35 12.50
C TRP A 41 -16.70 -19.66 11.57
N LYS A 42 -16.06 -18.58 12.05
CA LYS A 42 -15.07 -17.83 11.27
C LYS A 42 -13.89 -18.71 10.84
N ARG A 43 -13.46 -19.63 11.71
CA ARG A 43 -12.37 -20.58 11.40
C ARG A 43 -12.75 -21.62 10.35
N ARG A 44 -14.01 -22.11 10.37
CA ARG A 44 -14.49 -23.18 9.49
C ARG A 44 -15.01 -22.66 8.15
N TYR A 45 -15.75 -21.55 8.18
CA TYR A 45 -16.64 -21.14 7.09
C TYR A 45 -16.40 -19.74 6.57
N ALA A 46 -15.77 -18.84 7.34
CA ALA A 46 -15.42 -17.56 6.74
C ALA A 46 -14.42 -17.79 5.61
N LYS A 47 -14.64 -17.08 4.49
CA LYS A 47 -13.72 -17.07 3.35
C LYS A 47 -12.33 -16.76 3.91
N LYS A 48 -11.42 -17.74 3.85
CA LYS A 48 -10.07 -17.58 4.36
C LYS A 48 -9.34 -16.66 3.38
N ILE A 49 -9.22 -15.39 3.76
CA ILE A 49 -8.34 -14.46 3.05
C ILE A 49 -6.95 -15.08 3.09
N ARG A 50 -6.34 -15.24 1.91
CA ARG A 50 -5.00 -15.82 1.78
C ARG A 50 -4.04 -14.93 2.56
N LYS A 51 -3.17 -15.54 3.36
CA LYS A 51 -2.10 -14.77 4.02
C LYS A 51 -1.14 -14.22 2.95
N PRO A 52 -0.53 -13.05 3.19
CA PRO A 52 0.54 -12.53 2.35
C PRO A 52 1.59 -13.61 2.04
N LEU A 53 1.99 -13.69 0.78
CA LEU A 53 3.10 -14.52 0.35
C LEU A 53 4.38 -14.08 1.09
N PRO A 54 5.05 -14.99 1.83
CA PRO A 54 6.15 -14.59 2.71
C PRO A 54 7.37 -14.01 1.99
N LYS A 55 7.63 -14.44 0.75
CA LYS A 55 8.79 -14.00 -0.04
C LYS A 55 8.60 -12.55 -0.46
N GLU A 56 7.50 -12.24 -1.12
CA GLU A 56 7.17 -10.92 -1.64
C GLU A 56 6.97 -9.93 -0.48
N LEU A 57 6.31 -10.34 0.61
CA LEU A 57 6.18 -9.49 1.79
C LEU A 57 7.56 -9.14 2.41
N ARG A 58 8.52 -10.06 2.36
CA ARG A 58 9.88 -9.79 2.84
C ARG A 58 10.58 -8.79 1.93
N GLU A 59 10.50 -8.98 0.61
CA GLU A 59 11.11 -8.09 -0.39
C GLU A 59 10.57 -6.65 -0.27
N ILE A 60 9.25 -6.48 -0.17
CA ILE A 60 8.64 -5.15 0.05
C ILE A 60 9.12 -4.51 1.35
N LYS A 61 9.25 -5.30 2.44
CA LYS A 61 9.77 -4.77 3.72
C LYS A 61 11.24 -4.41 3.64
N GLU A 62 12.03 -5.12 2.85
CA GLU A 62 13.43 -4.80 2.59
C GLU A 62 13.52 -3.49 1.80
N ALA A 63 12.75 -3.33 0.72
CA ALA A 63 12.66 -2.06 -0.02
C ALA A 63 12.29 -0.87 0.89
N ILE A 64 11.26 -0.99 1.74
CA ILE A 64 10.89 0.06 2.70
C ILE A 64 12.05 0.41 3.66
N ARG A 65 12.84 -0.58 4.08
CA ARG A 65 13.99 -0.34 4.96
C ARG A 65 15.13 0.34 4.22
N ASP A 66 15.37 -0.05 2.97
CA ASP A 66 16.41 0.53 2.14
C ASP A 66 16.12 2.01 1.87
N PHE A 67 14.88 2.34 1.50
CA PHE A 67 14.44 3.74 1.39
C PHE A 67 14.66 4.52 2.68
N LYS A 68 14.25 3.97 3.83
CA LYS A 68 14.48 4.61 5.14
C LYS A 68 15.97 4.77 5.46
N GLY A 69 16.80 3.83 5.03
CA GLY A 69 18.25 3.85 5.22
C GLY A 69 18.95 4.92 4.39
N SER A 70 18.41 5.25 3.22
CA SER A 70 18.94 6.28 2.33
C SER A 70 18.72 7.72 2.83
N ARG A 71 17.82 7.93 3.80
CA ARG A 71 17.42 9.25 4.29
C ARG A 71 18.58 10.13 4.73
N GLU A 72 19.46 9.61 5.59
CA GLU A 72 20.57 10.42 6.13
C GLU A 72 21.50 10.89 5.01
N TYR A 73 21.71 10.03 4.01
CA TYR A 73 22.55 10.36 2.87
C TYR A 73 21.87 11.38 1.95
N ALA A 74 20.56 11.25 1.69
CA ALA A 74 19.77 12.22 0.94
C ALA A 74 19.76 13.60 1.62
N GLU A 75 19.52 13.67 2.94
CA GLU A 75 19.55 14.91 3.72
C GLU A 75 20.94 15.57 3.69
N ARG A 76 22.01 14.77 3.74
CA ARG A 76 23.39 15.28 3.63
C ARG A 76 23.66 15.86 2.25
N GLU A 77 23.16 15.21 1.21
CA GLU A 77 23.35 15.64 -0.17
C GLU A 77 22.53 16.90 -0.49
N GLU A 78 21.30 17.01 0.01
CA GLU A 78 20.51 18.24 -0.04
C GLU A 78 21.25 19.41 0.61
N LYS A 79 21.81 19.16 1.80
CA LYS A 79 22.60 20.16 2.50
C LYS A 79 23.82 20.60 1.68
N ARG A 80 24.52 19.65 1.05
CA ARG A 80 25.66 19.94 0.17
C ARG A 80 25.26 20.82 -1.02
N ILE A 81 24.14 20.51 -1.68
CA ILE A 81 23.61 21.30 -2.79
C ILE A 81 23.25 22.71 -2.29
N THR A 82 22.55 22.79 -1.16
CA THR A 82 22.14 24.07 -0.56
C THR A 82 23.34 24.96 -0.22
N GLU A 83 24.40 24.39 0.36
CA GLU A 83 25.64 25.10 0.67
C GLU A 83 26.36 25.59 -0.60
N GLN A 84 26.47 24.74 -1.63
CA GLN A 84 27.06 25.14 -2.92
C GLN A 84 26.32 26.30 -3.59
N TYR A 85 24.99 26.30 -3.53
CA TYR A 85 24.20 27.41 -4.07
C TYR A 85 24.26 28.66 -3.18
N ALA A 86 24.36 28.50 -1.86
CA ALA A 86 24.57 29.63 -0.95
C ALA A 86 25.90 30.34 -1.23
N GLU A 87 26.98 29.60 -1.50
CA GLU A 87 28.27 30.16 -1.90
C GLU A 87 28.18 30.98 -3.20
N LYS A 88 27.53 30.42 -4.24
CA LYS A 88 27.29 31.15 -5.50
C LYS A 88 26.44 32.39 -5.32
N LEU A 89 25.39 32.31 -4.50
CA LEU A 89 24.48 33.43 -4.24
C LEU A 89 25.18 34.58 -3.50
N ALA A 90 26.19 34.29 -2.68
CA ALA A 90 26.96 35.30 -1.95
C ALA A 90 27.79 36.23 -2.85
N GLU A 91 28.01 35.85 -4.12
CA GLU A 91 28.72 36.67 -5.12
C GLU A 91 27.86 37.83 -5.66
N TYR A 92 26.54 37.79 -5.45
CA TYR A 92 25.58 38.72 -6.04
C TYR A 92 24.98 39.67 -5.00
N GLY A 93 25.03 40.97 -5.26
CA GLY A 93 24.33 41.99 -4.47
C GLY A 93 22.84 42.05 -4.81
N THR A 94 22.00 42.45 -3.86
CA THR A 94 20.53 42.54 -4.06
C THR A 94 20.06 43.86 -4.69
N ASP A 95 20.99 44.78 -4.95
CA ASP A 95 20.68 46.19 -5.17
C ASP A 95 20.43 46.53 -6.65
N ASP A 96 20.92 45.71 -7.59
CA ASP A 96 20.67 45.88 -9.02
C ASP A 96 19.76 44.77 -9.60
N TRP A 97 19.03 45.12 -10.66
CA TRP A 97 18.02 44.23 -11.26
C TRP A 97 18.62 43.02 -11.98
N THR A 98 19.86 43.10 -12.45
CA THR A 98 20.54 41.98 -13.13
C THR A 98 20.92 40.92 -12.11
N SER A 99 21.51 41.32 -10.98
CA SER A 99 21.82 40.43 -9.86
C SER A 99 20.57 39.76 -9.29
N ARG A 100 19.44 40.49 -9.16
CA ARG A 100 18.16 39.89 -8.75
C ARG A 100 17.69 38.76 -9.67
N ARG A 101 17.80 38.95 -10.99
CA ARG A 101 17.41 37.94 -11.97
C ARG A 101 18.33 36.71 -11.92
N VAL A 102 19.62 36.91 -11.68
CA VAL A 102 20.58 35.81 -11.49
C VAL A 102 20.27 35.03 -10.21
N ILE A 103 20.01 35.72 -9.10
CA ILE A 103 19.60 35.10 -7.82
C ILE A 103 18.33 34.26 -8.01
N GLU A 104 17.32 34.77 -8.70
CA GLU A 104 16.09 34.00 -8.99
C GLU A 104 16.40 32.73 -9.79
N SER A 105 17.19 32.86 -10.86
CA SER A 105 17.60 31.72 -11.69
C SER A 105 18.39 30.67 -10.89
N LEU A 106 19.28 31.10 -10.00
CA LEU A 106 20.08 30.20 -9.16
C LEU A 106 19.22 29.48 -8.12
N ASN A 107 18.23 30.15 -7.51
CA ASN A 107 17.29 29.50 -6.61
C ASN A 107 16.43 28.46 -7.34
N GLN A 108 15.91 28.79 -8.53
CA GLN A 108 15.16 27.82 -9.35
C GLN A 108 16.02 26.61 -9.72
N GLN A 109 17.31 26.83 -10.00
CA GLN A 109 18.22 25.75 -10.33
C GLN A 109 18.55 24.90 -9.10
N ARG A 110 18.78 25.52 -7.92
CA ARG A 110 18.94 24.79 -6.65
C ARG A 110 17.75 23.88 -6.40
N ASP A 111 16.53 24.42 -6.51
CA ASP A 111 15.31 23.68 -6.21
C ASP A 111 15.13 22.50 -7.18
N ARG A 112 15.48 22.69 -8.47
CA ARG A 112 15.50 21.60 -9.46
C ARG A 112 16.55 20.54 -9.15
N ASP A 113 17.77 20.94 -8.78
CA ASP A 113 18.86 20.01 -8.48
C ASP A 113 18.54 19.18 -7.23
N ILE A 114 17.94 19.80 -6.20
CA ILE A 114 17.45 19.10 -5.01
C ILE A 114 16.34 18.12 -5.39
N TYR A 115 15.36 18.53 -6.21
CA TYR A 115 14.29 17.66 -6.68
C TYR A 115 14.84 16.43 -7.42
N GLN A 116 15.71 16.63 -8.41
CA GLN A 116 16.34 15.53 -9.17
C GLN A 116 17.20 14.63 -8.28
N MET A 117 17.86 15.20 -7.28
CA MET A 117 18.63 14.44 -6.31
C MET A 117 17.73 13.49 -5.51
N TRP A 118 16.59 13.97 -5.00
CA TRP A 118 15.64 13.16 -4.25
C TRP A 118 15.01 12.03 -5.09
N GLU A 119 14.73 12.27 -6.37
CA GLU A 119 14.26 11.22 -7.31
C GLU A 119 15.23 10.03 -7.39
N ASN A 120 16.55 10.25 -7.24
CA ASN A 120 17.54 9.16 -7.28
C ASN A 120 17.52 8.24 -6.05
N TYR A 121 17.03 8.69 -4.90
CA TYR A 121 16.98 7.88 -3.67
C TYR A 121 15.67 7.14 -3.49
N GLY A 122 14.60 7.71 -4.06
CA GLY A 122 13.26 7.19 -3.93
C GLY A 122 12.80 6.27 -5.05
N ASN A 123 13.56 6.18 -6.16
CA ASN A 123 13.24 5.51 -7.43
C ASN A 123 11.79 5.73 -7.92
N ASP A 124 11.41 5.15 -9.06
CA ASP A 124 10.02 5.19 -9.53
C ASP A 124 9.13 4.19 -8.75
N ALA A 125 9.58 3.71 -7.58
CA ALA A 125 8.83 2.72 -6.84
C ALA A 125 7.58 3.32 -6.19
N THR A 126 6.50 2.59 -6.32
CA THR A 126 5.24 2.80 -5.61
C THR A 126 4.96 1.56 -4.77
N ILE A 127 4.67 1.79 -3.49
CA ILE A 127 4.27 0.76 -2.54
C ILE A 127 2.86 1.09 -2.05
N HIS A 128 1.97 0.12 -2.14
CA HIS A 128 0.64 0.20 -1.52
C HIS A 128 0.47 -0.95 -0.54
N ILE A 129 0.05 -0.61 0.68
CA ILE A 129 -0.13 -1.54 1.79
C ILE A 129 -1.57 -1.43 2.27
N ILE A 130 -2.25 -2.57 2.39
CA ILE A 130 -3.53 -2.69 3.08
C ILE A 130 -3.31 -3.47 4.38
N TYR A 131 -3.72 -2.88 5.50
CA TYR A 131 -3.58 -3.46 6.83
C TYR A 131 -4.75 -4.39 7.18
N GLU A 132 -4.59 -5.21 8.22
CA GLU A 132 -5.61 -6.16 8.71
C GLU A 132 -6.94 -5.49 9.12
N ASP A 133 -6.93 -4.20 9.43
CA ASP A 133 -8.12 -3.40 9.75
C ASP A 133 -8.78 -2.75 8.53
N GLY A 134 -8.18 -2.92 7.34
CA GLY A 134 -8.61 -2.31 6.08
C GLY A 134 -8.20 -0.84 5.92
N SER A 135 -7.34 -0.30 6.81
CA SER A 135 -6.66 0.97 6.54
C SER A 135 -5.53 0.77 5.53
N GLU A 136 -5.09 1.86 4.90
CA GLU A 136 -4.17 1.80 3.77
C GLU A 136 -3.01 2.79 3.92
N CYS A 137 -1.90 2.47 3.27
CA CYS A 137 -0.75 3.34 3.09
C CYS A 137 -0.27 3.20 1.66
N ILE A 138 -0.36 4.27 0.88
CA ILE A 138 0.20 4.38 -0.47
C ILE A 138 1.35 5.37 -0.37
N ALA A 139 2.53 5.00 -0.88
CA ALA A 139 3.69 5.87 -0.87
C ALA A 139 4.61 5.54 -2.04
N SER A 140 5.17 6.57 -2.65
CA SER A 140 6.37 6.45 -3.46
C SER A 140 7.60 6.16 -2.59
N GLY A 141 8.65 5.60 -3.15
CA GLY A 141 9.91 5.47 -2.43
C GLY A 141 10.45 6.83 -2.01
N THR A 142 10.30 7.89 -2.82
CA THR A 142 10.70 9.27 -2.47
C THR A 142 10.03 9.76 -1.20
N GLU A 143 8.71 9.58 -1.06
CA GLU A 143 7.96 9.94 0.16
C GLU A 143 8.40 9.13 1.39
N ILE A 144 8.88 7.90 1.18
CA ILE A 144 9.44 7.07 2.25
C ILE A 144 10.83 7.57 2.66
N VAL A 145 11.70 7.93 1.70
CA VAL A 145 13.05 8.45 1.99
C VAL A 145 12.97 9.81 2.68
N SER A 146 12.15 10.75 2.17
CA SER A 146 11.94 12.07 2.81
C SER A 146 11.31 11.92 4.20
N GLY A 147 10.55 10.84 4.40
CA GLY A 147 9.82 10.55 5.61
C GLY A 147 8.49 11.29 5.70
N ASP A 148 7.99 11.81 4.58
CA ASP A 148 6.62 12.33 4.46
C ASP A 148 5.61 11.21 4.75
N VAL A 149 5.93 9.98 4.34
CA VAL A 149 5.15 8.78 4.66
C VAL A 149 6.02 7.75 5.37
N VAL A 150 5.51 7.19 6.47
CA VAL A 150 6.19 6.15 7.24
C VAL A 150 5.33 4.88 7.27
N PRO A 151 5.53 3.95 6.31
CA PRO A 151 4.74 2.72 6.27
C PRO A 151 4.99 1.86 7.52
N LYS A 152 3.91 1.35 8.11
CA LYS A 152 3.96 0.34 9.18
C LYS A 152 4.28 -1.02 8.57
N MET A 153 5.22 -1.75 9.16
CA MET A 153 5.66 -3.08 8.67
C MET A 153 4.98 -4.25 9.40
N GLN A 154 3.93 -3.98 10.17
CA GLN A 154 3.18 -4.95 10.99
C GLN A 154 1.71 -4.96 10.56
N HIS A 155 1.00 -6.05 10.87
CA HIS A 155 -0.43 -6.20 10.56
C HIS A 155 -0.77 -5.95 9.08
N ILE A 156 0.14 -6.35 8.18
CA ILE A 156 -0.06 -6.24 6.73
C ILE A 156 -0.94 -7.40 6.28
N ALA A 157 -2.07 -7.08 5.66
CA ALA A 157 -2.97 -8.06 5.06
C ALA A 157 -2.67 -8.24 3.56
N TYR A 158 -2.24 -7.17 2.90
CA TYR A 158 -1.81 -7.14 1.51
C TYR A 158 -0.80 -6.02 1.29
N ALA A 159 0.10 -6.21 0.34
CA ALA A 159 0.97 -5.16 -0.18
C ALA A 159 1.34 -5.44 -1.64
N THR A 160 1.63 -4.36 -2.36
CA THR A 160 2.17 -4.29 -3.73
C THR A 160 3.42 -3.44 -3.77
N TYR A 161 4.26 -3.76 -4.74
CA TYR A 161 5.39 -2.95 -5.16
C TYR A 161 5.41 -2.87 -6.68
N SER A 162 5.67 -1.70 -7.21
CA SER A 162 5.93 -1.47 -8.64
C SER A 162 7.04 -0.45 -8.78
N ASP A 163 7.99 -0.62 -9.71
CA ASP A 163 9.06 0.37 -9.99
C ASP A 163 9.21 0.73 -11.48
N GLY A 164 8.13 0.54 -12.23
CA GLY A 164 8.09 0.77 -13.67
C GLY A 164 8.68 -0.36 -14.52
N TRP A 165 9.41 -1.30 -13.91
CA TRP A 165 9.95 -2.48 -14.61
C TRP A 165 9.38 -3.78 -14.09
N VAL A 166 9.24 -3.88 -12.76
CA VAL A 166 8.60 -5.01 -12.11
C VAL A 166 7.41 -4.54 -11.31
N GLU A 167 6.35 -5.35 -11.30
CA GLU A 167 5.22 -5.19 -10.41
C GLU A 167 4.92 -6.55 -9.77
N TYR A 168 4.82 -6.58 -8.45
CA TYR A 168 4.49 -7.80 -7.72
C TYR A 168 3.70 -7.49 -6.45
N ASP A 169 2.96 -8.49 -6.00
CA ASP A 169 2.15 -8.39 -4.81
C ASP A 169 2.26 -9.60 -3.89
N THR A 170 1.66 -9.43 -2.72
CA THR A 170 1.65 -10.47 -1.69
C THR A 170 0.50 -11.46 -1.82
N LEU A 171 -0.33 -11.40 -2.86
CA LEU A 171 -1.48 -12.30 -3.05
C LEU A 171 -1.20 -13.39 -4.10
N THR A 172 -0.63 -12.94 -5.22
CA THR A 172 -0.44 -13.69 -6.46
C THR A 172 1.04 -13.83 -6.80
N GLY A 173 1.88 -12.87 -6.40
CA GLY A 173 3.32 -12.88 -6.65
C GLY A 173 3.69 -11.87 -7.74
N VAL A 174 4.53 -12.28 -8.69
CA VAL A 174 4.91 -11.43 -9.83
C VAL A 174 3.68 -11.19 -10.72
N LEU A 175 3.39 -9.91 -10.98
CA LEU A 175 2.32 -9.44 -11.83
C LEU A 175 2.88 -8.99 -13.19
N VAL A 176 3.98 -8.25 -13.17
CA VAL A 176 4.66 -7.74 -14.37
C VAL A 176 6.17 -7.91 -14.19
N ASP A 177 6.83 -8.52 -15.17
CA ASP A 177 8.28 -8.46 -15.38
C ASP A 177 8.60 -8.70 -16.87
N ASN A 178 9.88 -8.94 -17.22
CA ASN A 178 10.26 -9.19 -18.61
C ASN A 178 9.66 -10.47 -19.23
N ASP A 179 9.31 -11.45 -18.40
CA ASP A 179 8.85 -12.78 -18.80
C ASP A 179 7.36 -13.02 -18.45
N THR A 180 6.76 -12.11 -17.68
CA THR A 180 5.44 -12.22 -17.07
C THR A 180 4.62 -10.98 -17.37
N ASP A 181 3.46 -11.20 -17.95
CA ASP A 181 2.45 -10.17 -18.13
C ASP A 181 1.09 -10.71 -17.64
N PHE A 182 0.86 -10.62 -16.33
CA PHE A 182 -0.31 -11.22 -15.67
C PHE A 182 -1.63 -10.61 -16.16
N PHE A 183 -1.60 -9.33 -16.55
CA PHE A 183 -2.77 -8.60 -17.04
C PHE A 183 -2.91 -8.65 -18.56
N GLY A 184 -1.90 -9.17 -19.26
CA GLY A 184 -1.79 -9.03 -20.71
C GLY A 184 -1.35 -7.61 -21.10
N ASP A 185 -1.27 -7.36 -22.41
CA ASP A 185 -0.61 -6.17 -22.95
C ASP A 185 -1.12 -4.85 -22.33
N LEU A 186 -0.33 -4.30 -21.41
CA LEU A 186 -0.64 -3.06 -20.69
C LEU A 186 -0.62 -1.81 -21.58
N SER A 187 -0.26 -1.93 -22.87
CA SER A 187 -0.44 -0.86 -23.85
C SER A 187 -1.84 -0.83 -24.47
N THR A 188 -2.69 -1.82 -24.15
CA THR A 188 -4.08 -1.92 -24.62
C THR A 188 -5.08 -1.54 -23.51
N ASP A 189 -6.25 -1.06 -23.92
CA ASP A 189 -7.34 -0.75 -22.98
C ASP A 189 -7.74 -1.99 -22.17
N GLU A 190 -7.74 -3.17 -22.79
CA GLU A 190 -8.12 -4.45 -22.17
C GLU A 190 -7.16 -4.85 -21.04
N GLY A 191 -5.85 -4.70 -21.25
CA GLY A 191 -4.84 -4.97 -20.21
C GLY A 191 -4.92 -3.97 -19.05
N ILE A 192 -5.16 -2.69 -19.36
CA ILE A 192 -5.36 -1.64 -18.35
C ILE A 192 -6.61 -1.94 -17.50
N GLU A 193 -7.74 -2.26 -18.14
CA GLU A 193 -8.99 -2.62 -17.46
C GLU A 193 -8.82 -3.87 -16.58
N ALA A 194 -8.12 -4.90 -17.07
CA ALA A 194 -7.85 -6.11 -16.29
C ALA A 194 -7.01 -5.82 -15.03
N ARG A 195 -6.01 -4.93 -15.15
CA ARG A 195 -5.20 -4.47 -14.02
C ARG A 195 -6.03 -3.67 -13.01
N GLU A 196 -6.85 -2.74 -13.48
CA GLU A 196 -7.74 -1.95 -12.63
C GLU A 196 -8.76 -2.83 -11.90
N GLU A 197 -9.40 -3.76 -12.62
CA GLU A 197 -10.37 -4.70 -12.04
C GLU A 197 -9.72 -5.58 -10.97
N TYR A 198 -8.49 -6.03 -11.18
CA TYR A 198 -7.73 -6.79 -10.20
C TYR A 198 -7.53 -6.01 -8.89
N PHE A 199 -7.01 -4.78 -8.97
CA PHE A 199 -6.78 -3.98 -7.77
C PHE A 199 -8.08 -3.55 -7.09
N ASN A 200 -9.13 -3.24 -7.85
CA ASN A 200 -10.46 -2.99 -7.30
C ASN A 200 -10.99 -4.19 -6.51
N ASN A 201 -10.78 -5.41 -7.02
CA ASN A 201 -11.16 -6.63 -6.32
C ASN A 201 -10.34 -6.86 -5.03
N VAL A 202 -9.06 -6.50 -5.03
CA VAL A 202 -8.21 -6.52 -3.83
C VAL A 202 -8.76 -5.55 -2.78
N GLU A 203 -9.04 -4.30 -3.15
CA GLU A 203 -9.64 -3.28 -2.26
C GLU A 203 -10.93 -3.78 -1.60
N ILE A 204 -11.83 -4.38 -2.41
CA ILE A 204 -13.08 -4.98 -1.93
C ILE A 204 -12.80 -6.17 -1.00
N MET A 205 -11.85 -7.04 -1.35
CA MET A 205 -11.49 -8.24 -0.59
C MET A 205 -11.01 -7.89 0.83
N PHE A 206 -10.16 -6.86 0.94
CA PHE A 206 -9.58 -6.42 2.21
C PHE A 206 -10.42 -5.34 2.93
N GLY A 207 -11.48 -4.87 2.29
CA GLY A 207 -12.46 -4.00 2.93
C GLY A 207 -11.90 -2.61 3.23
N THR A 208 -11.15 -2.07 2.29
CA THR A 208 -10.68 -0.68 2.33
C THR A 208 -11.86 0.31 2.34
N GLU A 209 -11.60 1.60 2.57
CA GLU A 209 -12.66 2.60 2.50
C GLU A 209 -13.27 2.65 1.09
N TRP A 210 -12.43 2.60 0.06
CA TRP A 210 -12.88 2.55 -1.33
C TRP A 210 -13.68 1.27 -1.62
N GLY A 211 -13.17 0.09 -1.23
CA GLY A 211 -13.80 -1.20 -1.46
C GLY A 211 -15.15 -1.35 -0.74
N LYS A 212 -15.29 -0.80 0.47
CA LYS A 212 -16.57 -0.73 1.20
C LYS A 212 -17.62 0.10 0.46
N ARG A 213 -17.22 1.23 -0.16
CA ARG A 213 -18.14 2.10 -0.92
C ARG A 213 -18.62 1.44 -2.22
N HIS A 214 -17.77 0.67 -2.89
CA HIS A 214 -18.07 0.08 -4.20
C HIS A 214 -18.74 -1.29 -4.12
N SER A 215 -18.42 -2.11 -3.10
CA SER A 215 -19.16 -3.36 -2.83
C SER A 215 -20.65 -3.16 -2.49
N LEU A 216 -21.04 -1.96 -2.05
CA LEU A 216 -22.45 -1.60 -1.80
C LEU A 216 -23.21 -1.24 -3.08
N LYS A 217 -22.51 -0.80 -4.14
CA LYS A 217 -23.14 -0.50 -5.44
C LYS A 217 -23.44 -1.78 -6.21
N GLU A 218 -22.54 -2.77 -6.18
CA GLU A 218 -22.76 -4.09 -6.83
C GLU A 218 -23.92 -4.89 -6.24
N LYS A 219 -24.29 -4.64 -4.97
CA LYS A 219 -25.46 -5.29 -4.35
C LYS A 219 -26.80 -4.64 -4.70
N ASN A 220 -26.77 -3.42 -5.26
CA ASN A 220 -27.96 -2.63 -5.61
C ASN A 220 -28.11 -2.44 -7.12
N ALA A 221 -27.23 -3.03 -7.93
CA ALA A 221 -27.33 -3.13 -9.38
C ALA A 221 -27.89 -4.52 -9.75
#